data_AF-A0A4S4EPT8-F1
#
_entry.id   AF-A0A4S4EPT8-F1
#
_cell.length_a   1.000
_cell.length_b   1.000
_cell.length_c   1.000
_cell.angle_alpha   90.00
_cell.angle_beta   90.00
_cell.angle_gamma   90.00
#
_symmetry.space_group_name_H-M   'P 1'
#
loop_
_entity.id
_entity.type
_entity.pdbx_description
1 polymer ?
#
loop_
_entity_poly.entity_id
_entity_poly.type
_entity_poly.pdbx_seq_one_letter_code
_entity_poly.pdbx_strand_id
1 'polypeptide(L)'
;MDMEHELQALRLQLAEKSKHSLLLQKELAKSRRGEENLAHSYELDGSEALGSYLRIQPCSDSAPELSGCSIQWYRLAAEGGKKDLISGATKSVYAPDPFDVSRILQAEIIVDGQKIALTTTGPVDPAAGLGNYVESLVRRHDTEFNVVIAQMNGVDYPSQSIHVLHVGKMRIKLCKGKTTVAKEYYSTSMQLCGVRGGGNAAAQASFWQAKVGLSFILAFESERERNAAIMLARRFAFDCNVSQVSII
;
A
#
# COMPACT_ATOMS: atom_id res chain seq x y z
N MET A 1 33.89 -54.58 -38.27
CA MET A 1 33.53 -54.84 -36.86
C MET A 1 33.55 -53.56 -36.03
N ASP A 2 34.62 -52.76 -36.02
CA ASP A 2 34.74 -51.58 -35.13
C ASP A 2 33.62 -50.53 -35.31
N MET A 3 33.31 -50.17 -36.55
CA MET A 3 32.29 -49.15 -36.89
C MET A 3 30.84 -49.57 -36.51
N GLU A 4 30.53 -50.87 -36.48
CA GLU A 4 29.22 -51.36 -36.03
C GLU A 4 29.07 -51.27 -34.51
N HIS A 5 30.17 -51.48 -33.77
CA HIS A 5 30.19 -51.31 -32.33
C HIS A 5 30.04 -49.83 -31.94
N GLU A 6 30.69 -48.92 -32.67
CA GLU A 6 30.50 -47.48 -32.49
C GLU A 6 29.06 -47.04 -32.79
N LEU A 7 28.47 -47.54 -33.88
CA LEU A 7 27.11 -47.19 -34.26
C LEU A 7 26.08 -47.72 -33.25
N GLN A 8 26.35 -48.87 -32.65
CA GLN A 8 25.55 -49.43 -31.57
C GLN A 8 25.71 -48.64 -30.25
N ALA A 9 26.93 -48.20 -29.93
CA ALA A 9 27.20 -47.34 -28.78
C ALA A 9 26.50 -45.97 -28.91
N LEU A 10 26.51 -45.35 -30.09
CA LEU A 10 25.81 -44.09 -30.36
C LEU A 10 24.28 -44.24 -30.24
N ARG A 11 23.72 -45.36 -30.71
CA ARG A 11 22.28 -45.66 -30.55
C ARG A 11 21.89 -45.80 -29.08
N LEU A 12 22.72 -46.44 -28.27
CA LEU A 12 22.50 -46.56 -26.82
C LEU A 12 22.55 -45.21 -26.13
N GLN A 13 23.58 -44.39 -26.42
CA GLN A 13 23.67 -43.03 -25.88
C GLN A 13 22.50 -42.14 -26.30
N LEU A 14 22.03 -42.26 -27.54
CA LEU A 14 20.87 -41.51 -28.02
C LEU A 14 19.58 -41.92 -27.31
N ALA A 15 19.39 -43.22 -27.07
CA ALA A 15 18.24 -43.73 -26.33
C ALA A 15 18.26 -43.25 -24.87
N GLU A 16 19.43 -43.24 -24.24
CA GLU A 16 19.61 -42.76 -22.86
C GLU A 16 19.38 -41.25 -22.74
N LYS A 17 19.94 -40.44 -23.66
CA LYS A 17 19.68 -39.00 -23.72
C LYS A 17 18.20 -38.69 -23.99
N SER A 18 17.54 -39.46 -24.85
CA SER A 18 16.11 -39.30 -25.13
C SER A 18 15.25 -39.58 -23.89
N LYS A 19 15.62 -40.61 -23.10
CA LYS A 19 14.96 -40.92 -21.82
C LYS A 19 15.13 -39.78 -20.81
N HIS A 20 16.34 -39.25 -20.67
CA HIS A 20 16.61 -38.10 -19.80
C HIS A 20 15.86 -36.83 -20.24
N SER A 21 15.84 -36.54 -21.55
CA SER A 21 15.08 -35.40 -22.09
C SER A 21 13.59 -35.51 -21.76
N LEU A 22 13.02 -36.71 -21.85
CA LEU A 22 11.61 -36.95 -21.55
C LEU A 22 11.30 -36.82 -20.05
N LEU A 23 12.23 -37.21 -19.18
CA LEU A 23 12.12 -36.98 -17.73
C LEU A 23 12.16 -35.49 -17.40
N LEU A 24 13.12 -34.75 -17.97
CA LEU A 24 13.22 -33.30 -17.81
C LEU A 24 11.98 -32.58 -18.33
N GLN A 25 11.43 -32.98 -19.49
CA GLN A 25 10.17 -32.42 -19.99
C GLN A 25 8.99 -32.70 -19.05
N LYS A 26 8.92 -33.88 -18.43
CA LYS A 26 7.90 -34.21 -17.43
C LYS A 26 8.08 -33.40 -16.14
N GLU A 27 9.30 -33.19 -15.68
CA GLU A 27 9.59 -32.33 -14.51
C GLU A 27 9.26 -30.87 -14.80
N LEU A 28 9.64 -30.35 -15.96
CA LEU A 28 9.28 -28.99 -16.41
C LEU A 28 7.76 -28.82 -16.52
N ALA A 29 7.04 -29.82 -17.05
CA ALA A 29 5.58 -29.79 -17.12
C ALA A 29 4.91 -29.84 -15.73
N LYS A 30 5.53 -30.49 -14.73
CA LYS A 30 5.07 -30.46 -13.33
C LYS A 30 5.34 -29.10 -12.68
N SER A 31 6.52 -28.52 -12.94
CA SER A 31 6.90 -27.18 -12.47
C SER A 31 5.95 -26.10 -13.00
N ARG A 32 5.68 -26.09 -14.32
CA ARG A 32 4.75 -25.13 -14.95
C ARG A 32 3.33 -25.22 -14.40
N ARG A 33 2.86 -26.43 -14.09
CA ARG A 33 1.53 -26.64 -13.48
C ARG A 33 1.45 -26.10 -12.05
N GLY A 34 2.58 -26.06 -11.33
CA GLY A 34 2.71 -25.38 -10.04
C GLY A 34 2.72 -23.85 -10.16
N GLU A 35 3.38 -23.30 -11.19
CA GLU A 35 3.40 -21.86 -11.49
C GLU A 35 2.01 -21.31 -11.87
N GLU A 36 1.22 -22.05 -12.66
CA GLU A 36 -0.16 -21.68 -13.00
C GLU A 36 -1.10 -21.64 -11.77
N ASN A 37 -0.85 -22.53 -10.79
CA ASN A 37 -1.58 -22.55 -9.51
C ASN A 37 -1.16 -21.38 -8.58
N LEU A 38 0.09 -20.93 -8.65
CA LEU A 38 0.58 -19.80 -7.84
C LEU A 38 0.03 -18.45 -8.29
N ALA A 39 -0.13 -18.24 -9.61
CA ALA A 39 -0.70 -17.01 -10.17
C ALA A 39 -2.14 -16.71 -9.67
N HIS A 40 -2.88 -17.74 -9.25
CA HIS A 40 -4.25 -17.64 -8.73
C HIS A 40 -4.33 -17.92 -7.22
N SER A 41 -3.19 -17.93 -6.52
CA SER A 41 -3.15 -18.26 -5.08
C SER A 41 -3.65 -17.13 -4.19
N TYR A 42 -3.68 -15.90 -4.69
CA TYR A 42 -4.14 -14.73 -3.94
C TYR A 42 -5.04 -13.84 -4.80
N GLU A 43 -5.94 -13.13 -4.13
CA GLU A 43 -6.79 -12.11 -4.73
C GLU A 43 -6.84 -10.85 -3.86
N LEU A 44 -7.29 -9.75 -4.47
CA LEU A 44 -7.58 -8.51 -3.77
C LEU A 44 -9.06 -8.44 -3.43
N ASP A 45 -9.34 -8.40 -2.13
CA ASP A 45 -10.67 -8.22 -1.58
C ASP A 45 -10.86 -6.79 -1.05
N GLY A 46 -12.11 -6.33 -1.08
CA GLY A 46 -12.51 -5.01 -0.61
C GLY A 46 -12.97 -4.06 -1.71
N SER A 47 -13.65 -3.00 -1.31
CA SER A 47 -14.14 -1.99 -2.24
C SER A 47 -12.99 -1.10 -2.73
N GLU A 48 -12.89 -0.94 -4.05
CA GLU A 48 -11.91 -0.09 -4.73
C GLU A 48 -12.30 1.40 -4.65
N ALA A 49 -12.62 1.89 -3.45
CA ALA A 49 -13.09 3.25 -3.23
C ALA A 49 -12.36 3.93 -2.07
N LEU A 50 -12.18 5.25 -2.16
CA LEU A 50 -11.60 6.05 -1.09
C LEU A 50 -12.48 5.99 0.17
N GLY A 51 -11.86 5.61 1.29
CA GLY A 51 -12.55 5.34 2.56
C GLY A 51 -12.82 3.86 2.82
N SER A 52 -12.38 2.98 1.91
CA SER A 52 -12.36 1.53 2.09
C SER A 52 -10.95 1.05 2.46
N TYR A 53 -10.78 -0.27 2.52
CA TYR A 53 -9.47 -0.92 2.52
C TYR A 53 -9.48 -2.09 1.55
N LEU A 54 -8.31 -2.37 0.97
CA LEU A 54 -8.03 -3.54 0.17
C LEU A 54 -7.23 -4.53 1.01
N ARG A 55 -7.53 -5.81 0.88
CA ARG A 55 -6.86 -6.90 1.57
C ARG A 55 -6.44 -7.97 0.56
N ILE A 56 -5.18 -8.35 0.61
CA ILE A 56 -4.69 -9.55 -0.05
C ILE A 56 -5.18 -10.75 0.75
N GLN A 57 -5.93 -11.65 0.10
CA GLN A 57 -6.40 -12.88 0.71
C GLN A 57 -6.00 -14.11 -0.11
N PRO A 58 -5.68 -15.24 0.54
CA PRO A 58 -5.44 -16.49 -0.16
C PRO A 58 -6.75 -17.01 -0.78
N CYS A 59 -6.67 -17.52 -2.00
CA CYS A 59 -7.82 -18.11 -2.71
C CYS A 59 -8.12 -19.56 -2.26
N SER A 60 -7.21 -20.19 -1.50
CA SER A 60 -7.36 -21.57 -1.02
C SER A 60 -6.56 -21.80 0.27
N ASP A 61 -6.95 -22.81 1.05
CA ASP A 61 -6.25 -23.22 2.28
C ASP A 61 -4.83 -23.77 2.00
N SER A 62 -4.54 -24.11 0.74
CA SER A 62 -3.22 -24.55 0.30
C SER A 62 -2.26 -23.41 -0.07
N ALA A 63 -2.76 -22.16 -0.14
CA ALA A 63 -1.93 -21.01 -0.44
C ALA A 63 -0.99 -20.71 0.74
N PRO A 64 0.28 -20.34 0.48
CA PRO A 64 1.22 -20.00 1.55
C PRO A 64 0.72 -18.86 2.42
N GLU A 65 1.00 -18.93 3.73
CA GLU A 65 0.63 -17.86 4.64
C GLU A 65 1.32 -16.53 4.27
N LEU A 66 0.54 -15.45 4.30
CA LEU A 66 1.05 -14.11 4.01
C LEU A 66 2.10 -13.62 5.01
N SER A 67 2.20 -14.26 6.18
CA SER A 67 3.17 -13.94 7.25
C SER A 67 4.63 -14.13 6.78
N GLY A 68 4.87 -15.09 5.88
CA GLY A 68 6.19 -15.36 5.29
C GLY A 68 6.46 -14.61 3.98
N CYS A 69 5.48 -13.88 3.46
CA CYS A 69 5.56 -13.25 2.14
C CYS A 69 6.10 -11.81 2.24
N SER A 70 6.88 -11.39 1.23
CA SER A 70 7.23 -9.98 1.08
C SER A 70 6.21 -9.28 0.18
N ILE A 71 5.58 -8.22 0.69
CA ILE A 71 4.51 -7.49 -0.01
C ILE A 71 4.96 -6.06 -0.27
N GLN A 72 4.60 -5.50 -1.43
CA GLN A 72 4.78 -4.09 -1.74
C GLN A 72 3.64 -3.57 -2.63
N TRP A 73 3.07 -2.42 -2.26
CA TRP A 73 2.02 -1.75 -3.03
C TRP A 73 2.56 -0.64 -3.94
N TYR A 74 1.87 -0.42 -5.05
CA TYR A 74 2.21 0.53 -6.09
C TYR A 74 0.98 1.23 -6.63
N ARG A 75 1.16 2.46 -7.11
CA ARG A 75 0.19 3.17 -7.94
C ARG A 75 0.61 3.07 -9.39
N LEU A 76 -0.33 2.75 -10.26
CA LEU A 76 -0.13 2.76 -11.70
C LEU A 76 -0.80 4.00 -12.30
N ALA A 77 -0.18 4.59 -13.32
CA ALA A 77 -0.86 5.61 -14.10
C ALA A 77 -1.95 4.97 -14.99
N ALA A 78 -3.08 5.65 -15.17
CA ALA A 78 -4.23 5.13 -15.91
C ALA A 78 -3.92 4.80 -17.39
N GLU A 79 -2.92 5.45 -18.00
CA GLU A 79 -2.59 5.31 -19.43
C GLU A 79 -1.27 4.55 -19.68
N GLY A 80 -1.06 3.42 -19.01
CA GLY A 80 0.11 2.55 -19.26
C GLY A 80 1.45 3.14 -18.83
N GLY A 81 1.42 4.20 -18.02
CA GLY A 81 2.59 4.92 -17.53
C GLY A 81 3.07 4.47 -16.15
N LYS A 82 4.37 4.73 -15.92
CA LYS A 82 5.16 4.69 -14.68
C LYS A 82 4.46 4.10 -13.44
N LYS A 83 5.03 2.99 -12.97
CA LYS A 83 4.71 2.36 -11.68
C LYS A 83 5.37 3.14 -10.55
N ASP A 84 4.56 3.80 -9.72
CA ASP A 84 5.03 4.59 -8.58
C ASP A 84 4.97 3.76 -7.29
N LEU A 85 6.11 3.68 -6.61
CA LEU A 85 6.26 2.97 -5.33
C LEU A 85 5.51 3.71 -4.20
N ILE A 86 4.62 3.01 -3.50
CA ILE A 86 4.01 3.52 -2.27
C ILE A 86 4.93 3.14 -1.10
N SER A 87 5.90 4.00 -0.80
CA SER A 87 6.95 3.71 0.19
C SER A 87 6.37 3.28 1.55
N GLY A 88 6.76 2.12 2.08
CA GLY A 88 6.29 1.61 3.37
C GLY A 88 4.92 0.91 3.34
N ALA A 89 4.23 0.85 2.20
CA ALA A 89 3.05 0.00 2.03
C ALA A 89 3.49 -1.44 1.75
N THR A 90 3.86 -2.15 2.82
CA THR A 90 4.40 -3.52 2.77
C THR A 90 3.56 -4.54 3.52
N LYS A 91 2.32 -4.19 3.86
CA LYS A 91 1.37 -5.05 4.56
C LYS A 91 0.36 -5.65 3.59
N SER A 92 -0.27 -6.74 3.99
CA SER A 92 -1.35 -7.38 3.22
C SER A 92 -2.62 -6.54 3.11
N VAL A 93 -2.77 -5.54 3.98
CA VAL A 93 -3.88 -4.59 3.96
C VAL A 93 -3.36 -3.21 3.58
N TYR A 94 -4.03 -2.56 2.64
CA TYR A 94 -3.78 -1.19 2.22
C TYR A 94 -5.08 -0.40 2.18
N ALA A 95 -5.12 0.77 2.81
CA ALA A 95 -6.27 1.65 2.76
C ALA A 95 -5.97 2.83 1.83
N PRO A 96 -6.69 2.96 0.70
CA PRO A 96 -6.48 4.05 -0.24
C PRO A 96 -6.50 5.42 0.45
N ASP A 97 -5.61 6.31 0.01
CA ASP A 97 -5.60 7.72 0.40
C ASP A 97 -5.94 8.62 -0.80
N PRO A 98 -6.19 9.92 -0.61
CA PRO A 98 -6.63 10.78 -1.68
C PRO A 98 -5.70 10.84 -2.92
N PHE A 99 -4.43 10.43 -2.82
CA PHE A 99 -3.54 10.30 -4.00
C PHE A 99 -3.82 9.09 -4.88
N ASP A 100 -4.51 8.08 -4.35
CA ASP A 100 -4.80 6.84 -5.06
C ASP A 100 -6.06 6.94 -5.91
N VAL A 101 -6.91 7.97 -5.69
CA VAL A 101 -8.12 8.22 -6.47
C VAL A 101 -7.78 8.33 -7.96
N SER A 102 -8.57 7.64 -8.79
CA SER A 102 -8.37 7.53 -10.24
C SER A 102 -7.05 6.85 -10.64
N ARG A 103 -6.39 6.12 -9.73
CA ARG A 103 -5.23 5.26 -10.02
C ARG A 103 -5.62 3.80 -9.89
N ILE A 104 -4.99 2.96 -10.68
CA ILE A 104 -5.00 1.51 -10.46
C ILE A 104 -3.97 1.21 -9.37
N LEU A 105 -4.34 0.39 -8.38
CA LEU A 105 -3.42 -0.07 -7.35
C LEU A 105 -2.92 -1.47 -7.71
N GLN A 106 -1.64 -1.70 -7.49
CA GLN A 106 -1.01 -3.01 -7.69
C GLN A 106 -0.30 -3.45 -6.41
N ALA A 107 -0.57 -4.67 -5.96
CA ALA A 107 0.21 -5.35 -4.93
C ALA A 107 1.13 -6.37 -5.59
N GLU A 108 2.41 -6.36 -5.20
CA GLU A 108 3.35 -7.43 -5.56
C GLU A 108 3.68 -8.24 -4.32
N ILE A 109 3.59 -9.56 -4.47
CA ILE A 109 3.82 -10.55 -3.42
C ILE A 109 4.98 -11.43 -3.88
N ILE A 110 6.01 -11.57 -3.05
CA ILE A 110 7.12 -12.48 -3.29
C ILE A 110 6.99 -13.66 -2.32
N VAL A 111 6.85 -14.86 -2.89
CA VAL A 111 6.70 -16.13 -2.18
C VAL A 111 7.67 -17.14 -2.78
N ASP A 112 8.57 -17.70 -1.96
CA ASP A 112 9.59 -18.66 -2.41
C ASP A 112 10.40 -18.22 -3.65
N GLY A 113 10.68 -16.91 -3.76
CA GLY A 113 11.40 -16.31 -4.88
C GLY A 113 10.57 -16.08 -6.15
N GLN A 114 9.30 -16.52 -6.16
CA GLN A 114 8.34 -16.22 -7.22
C GLN A 114 7.58 -14.94 -6.92
N LYS A 115 7.22 -14.22 -7.98
CA LYS A 115 6.54 -12.93 -7.90
C LYS A 115 5.12 -13.03 -8.44
N ILE A 116 4.15 -12.69 -7.61
CA ILE A 116 2.73 -12.59 -7.95
C ILE A 116 2.36 -11.12 -7.94
N ALA A 117 1.62 -10.67 -8.95
CA ALA A 117 1.14 -9.30 -9.06
C ALA A 117 -0.39 -9.32 -9.10
N LEU A 118 -1.01 -8.59 -8.17
CA LEU A 118 -2.45 -8.38 -8.11
C LEU A 118 -2.75 -6.93 -8.41
N THR A 119 -3.79 -6.66 -9.18
CA THR A 119 -4.23 -5.30 -9.51
C THR A 119 -5.69 -5.12 -9.17
N THR A 120 -6.09 -3.89 -8.81
CA THR A 120 -7.50 -3.53 -8.77
C THR A 120 -8.14 -3.71 -10.15
N THR A 121 -9.44 -4.04 -10.16
CA THR A 121 -10.24 -4.22 -11.38
C THR A 121 -10.40 -2.93 -12.15
N GLY A 122 -10.41 -1.79 -11.45
CA GLY A 122 -10.42 -0.46 -12.03
C GLY A 122 -9.62 0.56 -11.23
N PRO A 123 -9.73 1.84 -11.60
CA PRO A 123 -9.21 2.95 -10.81
C PRO A 123 -9.97 3.11 -9.50
N VAL A 124 -9.30 3.56 -8.44
CA VAL A 124 -9.96 3.82 -7.15
C VAL A 124 -10.99 4.94 -7.27
N ASP A 125 -12.21 4.64 -6.83
CA ASP A 125 -13.34 5.56 -6.84
C ASP A 125 -13.18 6.69 -5.78
N PRO A 126 -13.61 7.92 -6.10
CA PRO A 126 -13.62 9.00 -5.12
C PRO A 126 -14.72 8.80 -4.07
N ALA A 127 -14.53 9.38 -2.88
CA ALA A 127 -15.56 9.42 -1.85
C ALA A 127 -16.63 10.48 -2.19
N ALA A 128 -17.88 10.04 -2.34
CA ALA A 128 -19.00 10.92 -2.70
C ALA A 128 -19.16 12.10 -1.72
N GLY A 129 -19.20 13.33 -2.25
CA GLY A 129 -19.39 14.55 -1.46
C GLY A 129 -18.19 14.95 -0.58
N LEU A 130 -17.06 14.23 -0.63
CA LEU A 130 -15.84 14.62 0.10
C LEU A 130 -15.24 15.93 -0.43
N GLY A 131 -15.21 16.12 -1.75
CA GLY A 131 -14.72 17.36 -2.37
C GLY A 131 -15.50 18.59 -1.89
N ASN A 132 -16.83 18.54 -1.95
CA ASN A 132 -17.69 19.63 -1.45
C ASN A 132 -17.49 19.90 0.04
N TYR A 133 -17.27 18.84 0.83
CA TYR A 133 -16.97 18.98 2.24
C TYR A 133 -15.65 19.72 2.46
N VAL A 134 -14.57 19.31 1.77
CA VAL A 134 -13.26 19.98 1.86
C VAL A 134 -13.34 21.44 1.42
N GLU A 135 -14.04 21.76 0.33
CA GLU A 135 -14.25 23.14 -0.12
C GLU A 135 -14.97 24.01 0.93
N SER A 136 -15.88 23.42 1.70
CA SER A 136 -16.52 24.13 2.82
C SER A 136 -15.53 24.42 3.97
N LEU A 137 -14.56 23.53 4.20
CA LEU A 137 -13.55 23.66 5.24
C LEU A 137 -12.45 24.65 4.87
N VAL A 138 -12.08 24.75 3.60
CA VAL A 138 -11.07 25.71 3.08
C VAL A 138 -11.41 27.16 3.42
N ARG A 139 -12.70 27.48 3.55
CA ARG A 139 -13.20 28.81 3.95
C ARG A 139 -12.85 29.17 5.40
N ARG A 140 -12.61 28.17 6.25
CA ARG A 140 -12.20 28.35 7.65
C ARG A 140 -10.70 28.64 7.73
N HIS A 141 -10.28 29.42 8.71
CA HIS A 141 -8.85 29.68 8.94
C HIS A 141 -8.13 28.46 9.54
N ASP A 142 -8.87 27.68 10.32
CA ASP A 142 -8.41 26.52 11.07
C ASP A 142 -9.59 25.54 11.20
N THR A 143 -9.34 24.26 10.98
CA THR A 143 -10.34 23.19 11.17
C THR A 143 -9.80 22.17 12.16
N GLU A 144 -10.67 21.73 13.06
CA GLU A 144 -10.36 20.79 14.14
C GLU A 144 -10.90 19.41 13.81
N PHE A 145 -10.07 18.39 14.05
CA PHE A 145 -10.43 16.97 13.92
C PHE A 145 -10.11 16.26 15.24
N ASN A 146 -11.07 15.53 15.78
CA ASN A 146 -10.82 14.67 16.92
C ASN A 146 -10.02 13.45 16.47
N VAL A 147 -8.92 13.18 17.18
CA VAL A 147 -8.03 12.07 16.87
C VAL A 147 -7.53 11.36 18.12
N VAL A 148 -7.18 10.08 17.99
CA VAL A 148 -6.41 9.33 18.99
C VAL A 148 -5.03 9.05 18.42
N ILE A 149 -3.99 9.21 19.24
CA ILE A 149 -2.63 8.84 18.85
C ILE A 149 -2.51 7.32 19.00
N ALA A 150 -2.37 6.61 17.89
CA ALA A 150 -2.11 5.17 17.91
C ALA A 150 -0.62 4.88 18.08
N GLN A 151 0.24 5.66 17.41
CA GLN A 151 1.70 5.56 17.54
C GLN A 151 2.35 6.93 17.58
N MET A 152 3.48 7.01 18.27
CA MET A 152 4.39 8.15 18.26
C MET A 152 5.80 7.65 17.98
N ASN A 153 6.45 8.20 16.95
CA ASN A 153 7.79 7.79 16.51
C ASN A 153 7.94 6.28 16.25
N GLY A 154 6.87 5.65 15.73
CA GLY A 154 6.84 4.21 15.44
C GLY A 154 6.63 3.30 16.65
N VAL A 155 6.40 3.88 17.84
CA VAL A 155 6.10 3.13 19.07
C VAL A 155 4.63 3.32 19.41
N ASP A 156 3.97 2.23 19.81
CA ASP A 156 2.57 2.25 20.24
C ASP A 156 2.39 3.25 21.39
N TYR A 157 1.40 4.12 21.23
CA TYR A 157 1.09 5.13 22.21
C TYR A 157 0.05 4.57 23.20
N PRO A 158 0.37 4.47 24.50
CA PRO A 158 -0.45 3.70 25.44
C PRO A 158 -1.78 4.37 25.79
N SER A 159 -1.94 5.67 25.50
CA SER A 159 -3.09 6.45 25.92
C SER A 159 -4.14 6.55 24.81
N GLN A 160 -5.37 6.16 25.13
CA GLN A 160 -6.55 6.32 24.26
C GLN A 160 -7.23 7.69 24.44
N SER A 161 -6.52 8.69 24.96
CA SER A 161 -7.09 10.04 25.14
C SER A 161 -7.38 10.68 23.78
N ILE A 162 -8.52 11.38 23.70
CA ILE A 162 -8.85 12.21 22.55
C ILE A 162 -7.92 13.43 22.52
N HIS A 163 -7.38 13.69 21.34
CA HIS A 163 -6.59 14.86 20.97
C HIS A 163 -7.33 15.63 19.88
N VAL A 164 -6.92 16.88 19.67
CA VAL A 164 -7.45 17.71 18.59
C VAL A 164 -6.32 18.00 17.60
N LEU A 165 -6.50 17.54 16.36
CA LEU A 165 -5.66 17.89 15.23
C LEU A 165 -6.24 19.13 14.55
N HIS A 166 -5.50 20.23 14.62
CA HIS A 166 -5.80 21.46 13.91
C HIS A 166 -5.09 21.46 12.57
N VAL A 167 -5.86 21.60 11.49
CA VAL A 167 -5.38 21.81 10.13
C VAL A 167 -5.68 23.25 9.75
N GLY A 168 -4.66 24.11 9.82
CA GLY A 168 -4.77 25.53 9.54
C GLY A 168 -4.04 25.93 8.26
N LYS A 169 -4.27 27.16 7.80
CA LYS A 169 -3.71 27.68 6.53
C LYS A 169 -2.19 27.65 6.42
N MET A 170 -1.47 27.71 7.54
CA MET A 170 0.00 27.79 7.54
C MET A 170 0.69 26.63 8.29
N ARG A 171 -0.07 25.82 9.03
CA ARG A 171 0.49 24.84 9.98
C ARG A 171 -0.48 23.74 10.34
N ILE A 172 0.08 22.65 10.86
CA ILE A 172 -0.66 21.60 11.57
C ILE A 172 -0.26 21.65 13.05
N LYS A 173 -1.24 21.48 13.95
CA LYS A 173 -1.03 21.47 15.40
C LYS A 173 -1.85 20.36 16.05
N LEU A 174 -1.21 19.54 16.87
CA LEU A 174 -1.86 18.51 17.68
C LEU A 174 -1.90 18.95 19.15
N CYS A 175 -3.08 18.90 19.76
CA CYS A 175 -3.32 19.32 21.14
C CYS A 175 -3.96 18.22 21.99
N LYS A 176 -3.63 18.20 23.29
CA LYS A 176 -4.38 17.48 24.33
C LYS A 176 -4.97 18.51 25.30
N GLY A 177 -6.26 18.80 25.16
CA GLY A 177 -6.89 19.92 25.87
C GLY A 177 -6.18 21.24 25.52
N LYS A 178 -5.69 21.96 26.54
CA LYS A 178 -4.96 23.24 26.35
C LYS A 178 -3.48 23.06 26.00
N THR A 179 -2.94 21.85 26.11
CA THR A 179 -1.51 21.59 25.91
C THR A 179 -1.23 21.24 24.45
N THR A 180 -0.25 21.93 23.84
CA THR A 180 0.24 21.59 22.51
C THR A 180 1.19 20.40 22.60
N VAL A 181 0.86 19.31 21.91
CA VAL A 181 1.70 18.11 21.79
C VAL A 181 2.73 18.30 20.67
N ALA A 182 2.28 18.79 19.52
CA ALA A 182 3.14 19.12 18.40
C ALA A 182 2.55 20.29 17.60
N LYS A 183 3.41 21.10 17.00
CA LYS A 183 3.01 22.22 16.13
C LYS A 183 4.12 22.47 15.13
N GLU A 184 3.80 22.33 13.85
CA GLU A 184 4.77 22.56 12.78
C GLU A 184 4.11 23.28 11.61
N TYR A 185 4.84 24.26 11.06
CA TYR A 185 4.44 24.94 9.83
C TYR A 185 4.65 24.02 8.63
N TYR A 186 3.90 24.22 7.55
CA TYR A 186 4.12 23.44 6.33
C TYR A 186 5.55 23.63 5.85
N SER A 187 6.21 22.50 5.55
CA SER A 187 7.60 22.46 5.10
C SER A 187 7.82 21.25 4.20
N THR A 188 8.90 21.25 3.44
CA THR A 188 9.27 20.15 2.53
C THR A 188 9.61 18.85 3.28
N SER A 189 10.04 18.96 4.54
CA SER A 189 10.31 17.81 5.43
C SER A 189 9.08 17.23 6.09
N MET A 190 7.93 17.90 6.04
CA MET A 190 6.68 17.36 6.57
C MET A 190 6.17 16.24 5.65
N GLN A 191 5.52 15.23 6.22
CA GLN A 191 4.81 14.19 5.47
C GLN A 191 3.41 13.98 6.07
N LEU A 192 2.40 13.85 5.22
CA LEU A 192 1.03 13.56 5.67
C LEU A 192 0.29 12.71 4.64
N CYS A 193 0.10 11.43 4.94
CA CYS A 193 -0.56 10.46 4.06
C CYS A 193 -1.47 9.51 4.83
N GLY A 194 -2.18 8.65 4.10
CA GLY A 194 -2.82 7.51 4.73
C GLY A 194 -1.82 6.59 5.40
N VAL A 195 -2.22 5.92 6.49
CA VAL A 195 -1.35 4.91 7.09
C VAL A 195 -1.18 3.73 6.11
N ARG A 196 0.04 3.18 6.03
CA ARG A 196 0.43 2.16 5.05
C ARG A 196 0.48 0.74 5.61
N GLY A 197 -0.19 0.53 6.74
CA GLY A 197 -0.28 -0.72 7.49
C GLY A 197 -1.09 -0.52 8.77
N GLY A 198 -1.57 -1.61 9.40
CA GLY A 198 -2.35 -1.51 10.65
C GLY A 198 -3.72 -2.20 10.62
N GLY A 199 -3.96 -3.11 9.68
CA GLY A 199 -5.19 -3.88 9.62
C GLY A 199 -6.43 -3.02 9.34
N ASN A 200 -7.56 -3.37 9.96
CA ASN A 200 -8.86 -2.77 9.62
C ASN A 200 -8.98 -1.28 9.98
N ALA A 201 -8.15 -0.78 10.90
CA ALA A 201 -8.16 0.63 11.29
C ALA A 201 -7.44 1.55 10.29
N ALA A 202 -6.78 0.99 9.27
CA ALA A 202 -5.95 1.77 8.35
C ALA A 202 -6.72 2.85 7.56
N ALA A 203 -7.99 2.60 7.24
CA ALA A 203 -8.83 3.56 6.51
C ALA A 203 -9.18 4.81 7.34
N GLN A 204 -9.18 4.67 8.67
CA GLN A 204 -9.44 5.76 9.62
C GLN A 204 -8.17 6.42 10.14
N ALA A 205 -6.99 5.90 9.80
CA ALA A 205 -5.72 6.39 10.30
C ALA A 205 -4.90 7.15 9.24
N SER A 206 -4.18 8.18 9.68
CA SER A 206 -3.17 8.89 8.89
C SER A 206 -1.81 8.80 9.55
N PHE A 207 -0.77 8.86 8.72
CA PHE A 207 0.59 9.07 9.16
C PHE A 207 0.95 10.54 8.98
N TRP A 208 1.38 11.19 10.07
CA TRP A 208 1.87 12.56 10.06
C TRP A 208 3.29 12.60 10.60
N GLN A 209 4.27 12.87 9.73
CA GLN A 209 5.61 13.28 10.15
C GLN A 209 5.63 14.80 10.20
N ALA A 210 5.65 15.35 11.42
CA ALA A 210 5.68 16.79 11.64
C ALA A 210 7.04 17.37 11.22
N LYS A 211 8.12 16.66 11.58
CA LYS A 211 9.51 16.92 11.18
C LYS A 211 10.35 15.64 11.37
N VAL A 212 11.60 15.67 10.91
CA VAL A 212 12.54 14.57 11.14
C VAL A 212 12.62 14.23 12.64
N GLY A 213 12.44 12.96 12.98
CA GLY A 213 12.43 12.47 14.37
C GLY A 213 11.13 12.71 15.15
N LEU A 214 10.09 13.28 14.53
CA LEU A 214 8.77 13.46 15.13
C LEU A 214 7.65 13.04 14.18
N SER A 215 7.04 11.88 14.44
CA SER A 215 5.93 11.34 13.68
C SER A 215 4.83 10.75 14.56
N PHE A 216 3.64 10.68 13.98
CA PHE A 216 2.43 10.18 14.62
C PHE A 216 1.63 9.31 13.66
N ILE A 217 0.98 8.27 14.20
CA ILE A 217 -0.18 7.65 13.57
C ILE A 217 -1.41 8.14 14.31
N LEU A 218 -2.31 8.82 13.59
CA LEU A 218 -3.50 9.45 14.13
C LEU A 218 -4.74 8.74 13.60
N ALA A 219 -5.54 8.17 14.50
CA ALA A 219 -6.84 7.58 14.17
C ALA A 219 -7.94 8.64 14.33
N PHE A 220 -8.76 8.82 13.30
CA PHE A 220 -9.86 9.77 13.24
C PHE A 220 -11.19 9.12 13.61
N GLU A 221 -12.21 9.93 13.87
CA GLU A 221 -13.58 9.44 14.13
C GLU A 221 -14.21 8.73 12.92
N SER A 222 -13.77 9.07 11.70
CA SER A 222 -14.22 8.39 10.48
C SER A 222 -13.19 8.50 9.35
N GLU A 223 -13.33 7.64 8.35
CA GLU A 223 -12.55 7.65 7.12
C GLU A 223 -12.76 8.97 6.35
N ARG A 224 -13.97 9.55 6.44
CA ARG A 224 -14.31 10.84 5.83
C ARG A 224 -13.50 11.97 6.47
N GLU A 225 -13.43 12.03 7.79
CA GLU A 225 -12.64 13.03 8.53
C GLU A 225 -11.15 12.87 8.24
N ARG A 226 -10.64 11.63 8.24
CA ARG A 226 -9.25 11.31 7.87
C ARG A 226 -8.90 11.83 6.48
N ASN A 227 -9.73 11.54 5.48
CA ASN A 227 -9.48 11.96 4.11
C ASN A 227 -9.65 13.47 3.93
N ALA A 228 -10.63 14.08 4.60
CA ALA A 228 -10.82 15.54 4.58
C ALA A 228 -9.61 16.27 5.17
N ALA A 229 -9.08 15.81 6.31
CA ALA A 229 -7.89 16.39 6.94
C ALA A 229 -6.66 16.32 6.02
N ILE A 230 -6.44 15.19 5.35
CA ILE A 230 -5.34 15.01 4.39
C ILE A 230 -5.50 15.96 3.20
N MET A 231 -6.69 16.02 2.58
CA MET A 231 -6.95 16.90 1.43
C MET A 231 -6.82 18.39 1.80
N LEU A 232 -7.35 18.78 2.96
CA LEU A 232 -7.31 20.16 3.45
C LEU A 232 -5.87 20.61 3.74
N ALA A 233 -5.09 19.78 4.43
CA ALA A 233 -3.69 20.06 4.71
C ALA A 233 -2.86 20.19 3.43
N ARG A 234 -3.10 19.32 2.44
CA ARG A 234 -2.48 19.41 1.11
C ARG A 234 -2.79 20.73 0.42
N ARG A 235 -4.06 21.13 0.44
CA ARG A 235 -4.50 22.40 -0.15
C ARG A 235 -3.78 23.59 0.48
N PHE A 236 -3.75 23.65 1.81
CA PHE A 236 -3.08 24.75 2.52
C PHE A 236 -1.56 24.74 2.36
N ALA A 237 -0.93 23.56 2.31
CA ALA A 237 0.50 23.45 2.03
C ALA A 237 0.85 23.96 0.61
N PHE A 238 0.01 23.63 -0.38
CA PHE A 238 0.15 24.13 -1.74
C PHE A 238 0.04 25.67 -1.78
N ASP A 239 -0.93 26.25 -1.09
CA ASP A 239 -1.08 27.72 -0.97
C ASP A 239 0.13 28.39 -0.29
N CYS A 240 0.90 27.63 0.51
CA CYS A 240 2.17 28.08 1.10
C CYS A 240 3.39 27.90 0.18
N ASN A 241 3.21 27.60 -1.11
CA ASN A 241 4.26 27.21 -2.05
C ASN A 241 5.08 25.99 -1.61
N VAL A 242 4.53 25.18 -0.71
CA VAL A 242 5.08 23.87 -0.37
C VAL A 242 4.48 22.89 -1.38
N SER A 243 4.98 22.98 -2.62
CA SER A 243 4.54 22.21 -3.79
C SER A 243 4.66 20.70 -3.58
N GLN A 244 5.53 20.31 -2.66
CA GLN A 244 5.65 18.97 -2.10
C GLN A 244 5.94 19.13 -0.61
N VAL A 245 4.90 19.11 0.23
CA VAL A 245 5.04 18.26 1.42
C VAL A 245 5.41 16.91 0.82
N SER A 246 6.46 16.25 1.30
CA SER A 246 6.85 14.93 0.79
C SER A 246 5.77 13.94 1.20
N ILE A 247 4.60 14.07 0.59
CA ILE A 247 3.51 13.16 0.67
C ILE A 247 3.80 12.18 -0.45
N ILE A 248 4.81 11.36 -0.18
CA ILE A 248 5.28 10.27 -1.04
C ILE A 248 4.09 9.39 -1.42
#